data_AF-A0A4Y2NNA4-F1
#
_entry.id   AF-A0A4Y2NNA4-F1
#
_cell.length_a   1.000
_cell.length_b   1.000
_cell.length_c   1.000
_cell.angle_alpha   90.00
_cell.angle_beta   90.00
_cell.angle_gamma   90.00
#
_symmetry.space_group_name_H-M   'P 1'
#
loop_
_entity.id
_entity.type
_entity.pdbx_description
1 polymer ?
#
loop_
_entity_poly.entity_id
_entity_poly.type
_entity_poly.pdbx_seq_one_letter_code
_entity_poly.pdbx_strand_id
1 'polypeptide(L)'
;MGTRLRNLRNKLKSTKMSEGKKISERGRLTDAQILLIQKYYGLAIRRNTSVVEIPKSIWAIYFHKLSTDAKPQHGLCPMGSDSWCGFNKSLASGEKYIHKYSLT
;
A
#
# COMPACT_ATOMS: atom_id res chain seq x y z
N MET A 1 6.08 -12.34 5.08
CA MET A 1 6.25 -10.86 5.04
C MET A 1 6.11 -10.19 6.41
N GLY A 2 5.04 -10.40 7.17
CA GLY A 2 4.77 -9.65 8.42
C GLY A 2 5.87 -9.67 9.48
N THR A 3 6.44 -10.84 9.79
CA THR A 3 7.53 -10.96 10.79
C THR A 3 8.74 -10.12 10.43
N ARG A 4 9.14 -10.10 9.14
CA ARG A 4 10.28 -9.28 8.68
C ARG A 4 10.01 -7.79 8.86
N LEU A 5 8.80 -7.32 8.54
CA LEU A 5 8.39 -5.93 8.74
C LEU A 5 8.38 -5.54 10.22
N ARG A 6 7.86 -6.43 11.10
CA ARG A 6 7.89 -6.21 12.55
C ARG A 6 9.31 -6.17 13.11
N ASN A 7 10.18 -7.06 12.64
CA ASN A 7 11.59 -7.09 13.04
C ASN A 7 12.32 -5.82 12.58
N LEU A 8 12.11 -5.38 11.35
CA LEU A 8 12.68 -4.12 10.83
C LEU A 8 12.24 -2.92 11.67
N ARG A 9 10.93 -2.80 11.92
CA ARG A 9 10.38 -1.75 12.78
C ARG A 9 10.99 -1.81 14.17
N ASN A 10 11.08 -2.99 14.79
CA ASN A 10 11.67 -3.15 16.13
C ASN A 10 13.15 -2.76 16.16
N LYS A 11 13.91 -3.12 15.13
CA LYS A 11 15.32 -2.75 14.98
C LYS A 11 15.50 -1.22 14.90
N LEU A 12 14.58 -0.54 14.21
CA LEU A 12 14.66 0.90 13.93
C LEU A 12 13.77 1.75 14.84
N LYS A 13 13.10 1.17 15.84
CA LYS A 13 12.07 1.85 16.66
C LYS A 13 12.59 3.09 17.41
N SER A 14 13.87 3.06 17.79
CA SER A 14 14.53 4.14 18.52
C SER A 14 15.34 5.07 17.61
N THR A 15 15.53 4.70 16.35
CA THR A 15 16.28 5.48 15.37
C THR A 15 15.38 6.57 14.80
N LYS A 16 15.83 7.82 14.91
CA LYS A 16 15.21 8.94 14.20
C LYS A 16 15.70 8.94 12.76
N MET A 17 14.77 9.08 11.82
CA MET A 17 15.10 9.28 10.41
C MET A 17 15.58 10.72 10.20
N SER A 18 16.02 11.08 9.00
CA SER A 18 16.50 12.43 8.64
C SER A 18 15.54 13.55 9.08
N GLU A 19 14.24 13.27 9.09
CA GLU A 19 13.16 14.19 9.46
C GLU A 19 12.84 14.22 10.96
N GLY A 20 13.66 13.59 11.81
CA GLY A 20 13.50 13.56 13.27
C GLY A 20 12.41 12.62 13.80
N LYS A 21 11.59 12.03 12.92
CA LYS A 21 10.51 11.10 13.24
C LYS A 21 10.98 9.65 13.34
N LYS A 22 10.33 8.87 14.21
CA LYS A 22 10.55 7.42 14.36
C LYS A 22 9.75 6.63 13.33
N ILE A 23 10.24 5.43 12.97
CA ILE A 23 9.58 4.55 11.99
C ILE A 23 8.18 4.07 12.41
N SER A 24 7.88 4.08 13.71
CA SER A 24 6.60 3.63 14.29
C SER A 24 5.59 4.75 14.51
N GLU A 25 5.89 5.98 14.08
CA GLU A 25 4.96 7.11 14.22
C GLU A 25 3.77 7.02 13.26
N ARG A 26 2.73 7.81 13.55
CA ARG A 26 1.53 7.91 12.72
C ARG A 26 1.92 8.33 11.29
N GLY A 27 1.36 7.63 10.31
CA GLY A 27 1.70 7.82 8.89
C GLY A 27 2.89 6.98 8.41
N ARG A 28 3.52 6.17 9.27
CA ARG A 28 4.67 5.30 8.91
C ARG A 28 4.38 3.82 9.13
N LEU A 29 5.41 3.01 9.33
CA LEU A 29 5.32 1.55 9.45
C LEU A 29 4.84 1.12 10.86
N THR A 30 3.59 1.47 11.18
CA THR A 30 2.91 1.05 12.42
C THR A 30 2.44 -0.41 12.34
N ASP A 31 2.09 -1.02 13.47
CA ASP A 31 1.49 -2.38 13.48
C ASP A 31 0.24 -2.47 12.61
N ALA A 32 -0.63 -1.45 12.67
CA ALA A 32 -1.83 -1.38 11.85
C ALA A 32 -1.49 -1.38 10.35
N GLN A 33 -0.44 -0.66 9.94
CA GLN A 33 0.00 -0.64 8.54
C GLN A 33 0.61 -1.98 8.12
N ILE A 34 1.39 -2.62 9.00
CA ILE A 34 1.94 -3.97 8.74
C ILE A 34 0.80 -4.98 8.55
N LEU A 35 -0.20 -4.99 9.45
CA LEU A 35 -1.38 -5.87 9.34
C LEU A 35 -2.14 -5.63 8.04
N LEU A 36 -2.32 -4.35 7.66
CA LEU A 36 -2.99 -4.00 6.42
C LEU A 36 -2.23 -4.48 5.18
N ILE A 37 -0.90 -4.32 5.15
CA ILE A 37 -0.04 -4.84 4.07
C ILE A 37 -0.14 -6.36 4.00
N GLN A 38 -0.11 -7.06 5.15
CA GLN A 38 -0.28 -8.52 5.19
C GLN A 38 -1.64 -8.96 4.63
N LYS A 39 -2.72 -8.27 5.02
CA LYS A 39 -4.08 -8.55 4.53
C LYS A 39 -4.16 -8.40 3.01
N TYR A 40 -3.64 -7.30 2.45
CA TYR A 40 -3.64 -7.08 1.01
C TYR A 40 -2.74 -8.06 0.25
N TYR A 41 -1.61 -8.45 0.83
CA TYR A 41 -0.74 -9.47 0.23
C TYR A 41 -1.46 -10.80 0.07
N GLY A 42 -2.15 -11.27 1.12
CA GLY A 42 -2.96 -12.48 1.03
C GLY A 42 -4.13 -12.35 0.05
N LEU A 43 -4.73 -11.16 -0.05
CA LEU A 43 -5.80 -10.87 -0.99
C LEU A 43 -5.33 -10.89 -2.45
N ALA A 44 -4.14 -10.34 -2.72
CA ALA A 44 -3.51 -10.36 -4.04
C ALA A 44 -3.27 -11.80 -4.51
N ILE A 45 -2.84 -12.70 -3.63
CA ILE A 45 -2.68 -14.12 -3.98
C ILE A 45 -4.04 -14.78 -4.23
N ARG A 46 -5.03 -14.58 -3.36
CA ARG A 46 -6.34 -15.27 -3.48
C ARG A 46 -7.22 -14.79 -4.62
N ARG A 47 -7.11 -13.52 -5.04
CA ARG A 47 -7.95 -12.94 -6.10
C ARG A 47 -7.42 -13.19 -7.51
N ASN A 48 -6.14 -13.53 -7.64
CA ASN A 48 -5.52 -13.74 -8.94
C ASN A 48 -5.40 -15.24 -9.21
N THR A 49 -5.93 -15.65 -10.36
CA THR A 49 -5.79 -17.03 -10.87
C THR A 49 -4.58 -17.17 -11.79
N SER A 50 -4.07 -16.05 -12.33
CA SER A 50 -2.89 -16.02 -13.19
C SER A 50 -1.61 -15.76 -12.39
N VAL A 51 -0.61 -16.63 -12.61
CA VAL A 51 0.73 -16.49 -12.03
C VAL A 51 1.42 -15.19 -12.46
N VAL A 52 1.05 -14.64 -13.62
CA VAL A 52 1.60 -13.37 -14.15
C VAL A 52 1.02 -12.15 -13.44
N GLU A 53 -0.23 -12.23 -12.97
CA GLU A 53 -0.94 -11.10 -12.35
C GLU A 53 -0.70 -10.98 -10.83
N ILE A 54 -0.33 -12.09 -10.19
CA ILE A 54 0.01 -12.11 -8.75
C ILE A 54 1.15 -11.11 -8.44
N PRO A 55 2.31 -11.12 -9.13
CA PRO A 55 3.38 -10.16 -8.87
C PRO A 55 2.93 -8.71 -9.04
N LYS A 56 2.16 -8.40 -10.10
CA LYS A 56 1.64 -7.04 -10.33
C LYS A 56 0.76 -6.57 -9.19
N SER A 57 -0.16 -7.43 -8.75
CA SER A 57 -1.06 -7.14 -7.62
C SER A 57 -0.30 -6.98 -6.29
N ILE A 58 0.78 -7.73 -6.09
CA ILE A 58 1.66 -7.57 -4.92
C ILE A 58 2.39 -6.22 -4.98
N TRP A 59 2.99 -5.87 -6.12
CA TRP A 59 3.68 -4.59 -6.31
C TRP A 59 2.74 -3.39 -6.19
N ALA A 60 1.48 -3.53 -6.63
CA ALA A 60 0.48 -2.49 -6.45
C ALA A 60 0.26 -2.10 -4.99
N ILE A 61 0.45 -3.02 -4.02
CA ILE A 61 0.37 -2.69 -2.59
C ILE A 61 1.46 -1.68 -2.20
N TYR A 62 2.68 -1.85 -2.71
CA TYR A 62 3.78 -0.91 -2.48
C TYR A 62 3.46 0.46 -3.09
N PHE A 63 3.02 0.50 -4.35
CA PHE A 63 2.69 1.76 -5.00
C PHE A 63 1.49 2.46 -4.36
N HIS A 64 0.50 1.73 -3.87
CA HIS A 64 -0.61 2.30 -3.08
C HIS A 64 -0.14 3.00 -1.81
N LYS A 65 0.94 2.51 -1.17
CA LYS A 65 1.52 3.16 0.01
C LYS A 65 2.39 4.35 -0.33
N LEU A 66 2.97 4.39 -1.52
CA LEU A 66 3.75 5.53 -2.02
C LEU A 66 2.88 6.62 -2.68
N SER A 67 1.66 6.27 -3.08
CA SER A 67 0.75 7.12 -3.84
C SER A 67 0.23 8.29 -2.98
N THR A 68 0.23 9.50 -3.54
CA THR A 68 -0.35 10.71 -2.93
C THR A 68 -1.30 11.36 -3.93
N ASP A 69 -2.11 12.33 -3.48
CA ASP A 69 -2.99 13.09 -4.38
C ASP A 69 -2.18 13.84 -5.46
N ALA A 70 -0.98 14.33 -5.13
CA ALA A 70 -0.10 15.01 -6.07
C ALA A 70 0.64 14.04 -7.02
N LYS A 71 0.89 12.80 -6.59
CA LYS A 71 1.61 11.79 -7.38
C LYS A 71 0.89 10.44 -7.27
N PRO A 72 -0.24 10.26 -7.97
CA PRO A 72 -0.98 9.01 -7.95
C PRO A 72 -0.20 7.89 -8.67
N GLN A 73 -0.04 6.74 -8.02
CA GLN A 73 0.72 5.60 -8.52
C GLN A 73 -0.14 4.34 -8.50
N HIS A 74 -1.08 4.25 -9.43
CA HIS A 74 -2.06 3.15 -9.53
C HIS A 74 -1.96 2.34 -10.85
N GLY A 75 -0.88 2.51 -11.61
CA GLY A 75 -0.72 1.91 -12.94
C GLY A 75 -0.62 0.37 -12.97
N LEU A 76 -0.34 -0.28 -11.85
CA LEU A 76 -0.35 -1.75 -11.74
C LEU A 76 -1.73 -2.33 -11.38
N CYS A 77 -2.72 -1.49 -11.20
CA CYS A 77 -4.09 -1.93 -10.90
C CYS A 77 -4.93 -1.98 -12.18
N PRO A 78 -5.93 -2.86 -12.24
CA PRO A 78 -6.86 -2.89 -13.37
C PRO A 78 -7.59 -1.54 -13.48
N MET A 79 -7.97 -1.19 -14.70
CA MET A 79 -8.77 0.00 -15.01
C MET A 79 -10.27 -0.34 -14.97
N GLY A 80 -11.11 0.70 -14.93
CA GLY A 80 -12.57 0.56 -15.03
C GLY A 80 -13.31 0.48 -13.69
N SER A 81 -14.64 0.50 -13.78
CA SER A 81 -15.58 0.49 -12.65
C SER A 81 -15.47 -0.76 -11.78
N ASP A 82 -15.03 -1.88 -12.35
CA ASP A 82 -14.87 -3.15 -11.62
C ASP A 82 -13.50 -3.29 -10.95
N SER A 83 -12.62 -2.30 -11.11
CA SER A 83 -11.29 -2.33 -10.51
C SER A 83 -11.35 -2.51 -9.00
N TRP A 84 -10.49 -3.34 -8.42
CA TRP A 84 -10.37 -3.40 -6.97
C TRP A 84 -9.64 -2.17 -6.38
N CYS A 85 -9.05 -1.33 -7.24
CA CYS A 85 -8.40 -0.08 -6.86
C CYS A 85 -9.41 1.07 -6.82
N GLY A 86 -9.60 1.69 -5.65
CA GLY A 86 -10.54 2.79 -5.47
C GLY A 86 -10.22 4.02 -6.33
N PHE A 87 -8.94 4.32 -6.56
CA PHE A 87 -8.54 5.42 -7.44
C PHE A 87 -8.95 5.13 -8.90
N ASN A 88 -8.62 3.96 -9.43
CA ASN A 88 -8.98 3.60 -10.81
C ASN A 88 -10.50 3.49 -11.02
N LYS A 89 -11.24 3.04 -9.99
CA LYS A 89 -12.70 3.10 -9.97
C LYS A 89 -13.21 4.53 -10.10
N SER A 90 -12.70 5.43 -9.25
CA SER A 90 -13.10 6.84 -9.25
C SER A 90 -12.80 7.54 -10.57
N LEU A 91 -11.68 7.19 -11.22
CA LEU A 91 -11.36 7.68 -12.57
C LEU A 91 -12.40 7.23 -13.60
N ALA A 92 -12.89 6.00 -13.49
CA ALA A 92 -13.90 5.46 -14.40
C ALA A 92 -15.31 6.03 -14.15
N SER A 93 -15.66 6.32 -12.89
CA SER A 93 -16.96 6.89 -12.51
C SER A 93 -17.00 8.43 -12.54
N GLY A 94 -15.84 9.10 -12.64
CA GLY A 94 -15.73 10.56 -12.52
C GLY A 94 -15.83 11.07 -11.08
N GLU A 95 -15.72 10.19 -10.08
CA GLU A 95 -15.77 10.55 -8.66
C GLU A 95 -14.45 11.10 -8.14
N LYS A 96 -14.51 11.89 -7.08
CA LYS A 96 -13.31 12.38 -6.38
C LYS A 96 -12.74 11.30 -5.46
N TYR A 97 -11.46 11.03 -5.59
CA TYR A 97 -10.70 10.16 -4.69
C TYR A 97 -9.69 10.94 -3.85
N ILE A 98 -9.47 10.50 -2.60
CA ILE A 98 -8.52 11.10 -1.66
C ILE A 98 -7.63 10.00 -1.07
N HIS A 99 -6.31 10.19 -1.15
CA HIS A 99 -5.33 9.24 -0.61
C HIS A 99 -5.23 9.32 0.91
N LYS A 100 -5.93 8.41 1.62
CA LYS A 100 -5.99 8.41 3.10
C LYS A 100 -4.86 7.65 3.80
N TYR A 101 -4.16 6.76 3.10
CA TYR A 101 -3.25 5.76 3.71
C TYR A 101 -1.85 5.72 3.10
N SER A 102 -1.43 6.84 2.51
CA SER A 102 -0.06 7.01 2.04
C SER A 102 0.91 6.99 3.22
N LEU A 103 2.09 6.40 3.00
CA LEU A 103 3.21 6.39 3.94
C LEU A 103 4.25 7.37 3.42
N THR A 104 4.10 8.63 3.80
CA THR A 104 5.04 9.73 3.52
C THR A 104 5.66 10.22 4.83
#